data_AF-A0A6B3IQX5-F1
#
_entry.id   AF-A0A6B3IQX5-F1
#
_cell.length_a   1.000
_cell.length_b   1.000
_cell.length_c   1.000
_cell.angle_alpha   90.00
_cell.angle_beta   90.00
_cell.angle_gamma   90.00
#
_symmetry.space_group_name_H-M   'P 1'
#
loop_
_entity.id
_entity.type
_entity.pdbx_description
1 polymer ?
#
loop_
_entity_poly.entity_id
_entity_poly.type
_entity_poly.pdbx_seq_one_letter_code
_entity_poly.pdbx_strand_id
1 'polypeptide(L)'
;GDRLRRLGWGLHDAGVALSVVSELSGVTAGRVRPVTAAGLTLLHIAPPLRGGPQGVLKAALDRSGALFGLLVLSPLLLAVALCVRFSSRGPVFHRQVRQGQHNRP
;
A
#
# COMPACT_ATOMS: atom_id res chain seq x y z
N GLY A 1 12.38 -2.02 21.37
CA GLY A 1 13.52 -1.08 21.41
C GLY A 1 14.71 -1.68 22.12
N ASP A 2 14.61 -1.93 23.43
CA ASP A 2 15.77 -2.26 24.26
C ASP A 2 16.50 -3.55 23.90
N ARG A 3 15.78 -4.57 23.41
CA ARG A 3 16.41 -5.83 22.97
C ARG A 3 17.27 -5.65 21.72
N LEU A 4 16.80 -4.84 20.76
CA LEU A 4 17.54 -4.51 19.54
C LEU A 4 18.76 -3.65 19.86
N ARG A 5 18.62 -2.69 20.79
CA ARG A 5 19.74 -1.86 21.27
C ARG A 5 20.82 -2.70 21.94
N ARG A 6 20.46 -3.62 22.84
CA ARG A 6 21.42 -4.54 23.48
C ARG A 6 22.11 -5.46 22.47
N LEU A 7 21.37 -5.96 21.48
CA LEU A 7 21.93 -6.77 20.40
C LEU A 7 22.90 -5.94 19.54
N GLY A 8 22.55 -4.69 19.24
CA GLY A 8 23.41 -3.77 18.50
C GLY A 8 24.75 -3.53 19.20
N TRP A 9 24.73 -3.32 20.53
CA TRP A 9 25.97 -3.16 21.30
C TRP A 9 26.82 -4.44 21.32
N GLY A 10 26.23 -5.60 21.56
CA GLY A 10 26.98 -6.87 21.58
C GLY A 10 27.57 -7.27 20.22
N LEU A 11 26.93 -6.89 19.12
CA LEU A 11 27.45 -7.13 17.77
C LEU A 11 28.50 -6.10 17.34
N HIS A 12 28.41 -4.86 17.85
CA HIS A 12 29.39 -3.80 17.61
C HIS A 12 30.77 -4.22 18.12
N ASP A 13 30.84 -4.73 19.36
CA ASP A 13 32.11 -5.20 19.97
C ASP A 13 32.72 -6.39 19.21
N ALA A 14 31.90 -7.17 18.50
CA ALA A 14 32.33 -8.30 17.69
C ALA A 14 32.66 -7.94 16.23
N GLY A 15 32.51 -6.67 15.82
CA GLY A 15 32.74 -6.22 14.45
C GLY A 15 31.77 -6.80 13.41
N VAL A 16 30.62 -7.30 13.84
CA VAL A 16 29.66 -7.99 12.95
C VAL A 16 28.65 -6.99 12.40
N ALA A 17 28.46 -6.98 11.08
CA ALA A 17 27.47 -6.14 10.42
C ALA A 17 26.03 -6.58 10.79
N LEU A 18 25.21 -5.63 11.25
CA LEU A 18 23.80 -5.85 11.56
C LEU A 18 22.92 -5.14 10.52
N SER A 19 22.08 -5.89 9.81
CA SER A 19 21.04 -5.34 8.93
C SER A 19 19.67 -5.53 9.57
N VAL A 20 18.84 -4.48 9.58
CA VAL A 20 17.48 -4.51 10.13
C VAL A 20 16.50 -4.18 9.02
N VAL A 21 15.59 -5.11 8.72
CA VAL A 21 14.46 -4.85 7.83
C VAL A 21 13.37 -4.16 8.64
N SER A 22 13.00 -2.95 8.22
CA SER A 22 11.86 -2.23 8.78
C SER A 22 10.58 -2.59 8.00
N GLU A 23 9.43 -2.56 8.68
CA GLU A 23 8.10 -2.53 8.06
C GLU A 23 7.92 -1.36 7.07
N LEU A 24 8.84 -0.39 7.07
CA LEU A 24 8.92 0.70 6.11
C LEU A 24 9.54 0.28 4.76
N SER A 25 9.85 -1.00 4.56
CA SER A 25 10.37 -1.55 3.30
C SER A 25 9.43 -1.32 2.09
N GLY A 26 8.12 -1.14 2.33
CA GLY A 26 7.15 -0.74 1.30
C GLY A 26 7.20 0.74 0.90
N VAL A 27 7.96 1.58 1.62
CA VAL A 27 8.16 3.00 1.29
C VAL A 27 9.32 3.10 0.30
N THR A 28 9.09 3.74 -0.85
CA THR A 28 10.11 3.96 -1.88
C THR A 28 11.41 4.50 -1.25
N ALA A 29 12.54 3.82 -1.47
CA ALA A 29 13.83 4.10 -0.81
C ALA A 29 14.25 5.58 -0.84
N GLY A 30 13.90 6.33 -1.89
CA GLY A 30 14.18 7.76 -1.99
C GLY A 30 13.40 8.68 -1.03
N ARG A 31 12.39 8.16 -0.32
CA ARG A 31 11.57 8.91 0.65
C ARG A 31 12.00 8.71 2.09
N VAL A 32 12.92 7.80 2.35
CA VAL A 32 13.35 7.41 3.68
C VAL A 32 14.76 7.94 3.88
N ARG A 33 14.94 8.91 4.79
CA ARG A 33 16.25 9.51 5.06
C ARG A 33 16.59 9.43 6.55
N PRO A 34 17.78 8.91 6.92
CA PRO A 34 18.23 9.02 8.30
C PRO A 34 18.54 10.49 8.61
N VAL A 35 18.01 10.99 9.73
CA VAL A 35 18.24 12.36 10.23
C VAL A 35 18.62 12.27 11.71
N THR A 36 19.61 13.03 12.15
CA THR A 36 19.99 13.09 13.57
C THR A 36 19.34 14.31 14.21
N ALA A 37 18.59 14.11 15.29
CA ALA A 37 18.00 15.20 16.08
C ALA A 37 18.15 14.88 17.57
N ALA A 38 18.69 15.83 18.36
CA ALA A 38 18.92 15.66 19.80
C ALA A 38 19.68 14.36 20.18
N GLY A 39 20.65 13.94 19.36
CA GLY A 39 21.42 12.71 19.56
C GLY A 39 20.71 11.40 19.20
N LEU A 40 19.49 11.47 18.65
CA LEU A 40 18.72 10.31 18.19
C LEU A 40 18.76 10.21 16.67
N THR A 41 18.97 9.00 16.16
CA THR A 41 18.78 8.68 14.73
C THR A 41 17.29 8.47 14.46
N LEU A 42 16.69 9.42 13.75
CA LEU A 42 15.32 9.37 13.27
C LEU A 42 15.30 8.97 11.80
N LEU A 43 14.22 8.31 11.39
CA LEU A 43 13.97 8.01 10.00
C LEU A 43 12.90 8.96 9.48
N HIS A 44 13.32 9.97 8.73
CA HIS A 44 12.40 10.93 8.14
C HIS A 44 11.78 10.33 6.87
N ILE A 45 10.45 10.28 6.84
CA ILE A 45 9.69 9.84 5.67
C ILE A 45 9.11 11.08 5.01
N ALA A 46 9.65 11.45 3.83
CA ALA A 46 9.14 12.58 3.08
C ALA A 46 7.68 12.29 2.64
N PRO A 47 6.75 13.24 2.83
CA PRO A 47 5.37 13.05 2.42
C PRO A 47 5.28 12.85 0.90
N PRO A 48 4.31 12.06 0.41
CA PRO A 48 4.09 11.93 -1.01
C PRO A 48 3.70 13.30 -1.59
N LEU A 49 4.46 13.78 -2.57
CA LEU A 49 4.09 14.94 -3.38
C LEU A 49 2.86 14.57 -4.21
N ARG A 50 1.66 14.87 -3.70
CA ARG A 50 0.37 14.69 -4.39
C ARG A 50 -0.15 16.01 -4.98
N GLY A 51 0.74 16.96 -5.27
CA GLY A 51 0.38 18.25 -5.83
C GLY A 51 0.22 18.21 -7.35
N GLY A 52 -0.77 18.91 -7.89
CA GLY A 52 -0.89 19.20 -9.32
C GLY A 52 -2.04 18.49 -10.06
N PRO A 53 -2.24 18.82 -11.35
CA PRO A 53 -3.36 18.36 -12.16
C PRO A 53 -3.33 16.86 -12.47
N GLN A 54 -2.20 16.19 -12.25
CA GLN A 54 -2.02 14.76 -12.53
C GLN A 54 -3.03 13.88 -11.77
N GLY A 55 -3.33 14.21 -10.51
CA GLY A 55 -4.32 13.48 -9.72
C GLY A 55 -5.74 13.59 -10.30
N VAL A 56 -6.10 14.78 -10.79
CA VAL A 56 -7.40 15.03 -11.43
C VAL A 56 -7.50 14.29 -12.76
N LEU A 57 -6.47 14.38 -13.60
CA LEU A 57 -6.43 13.68 -14.88
C LEU A 57 -6.52 12.15 -14.69
N LYS A 58 -5.75 11.59 -13.76
CA LYS A 58 -5.81 10.17 -13.39
C LYS A 58 -7.23 9.77 -12.97
N ALA A 59 -7.87 10.55 -12.10
CA ALA A 59 -9.22 10.25 -11.63
C ALA A 59 -10.27 10.32 -12.76
N ALA A 60 -10.13 11.26 -13.69
CA ALA A 60 -10.99 11.36 -14.86
C ALA A 60 -10.84 10.14 -15.78
N LEU A 61 -9.60 9.76 -16.10
CA LEU A 61 -9.28 8.59 -16.91
C LEU A 61 -9.77 7.29 -16.27
N ASP A 62 -9.55 7.12 -14.96
CA ASP A 62 -9.96 5.92 -14.24
C ASP A 62 -11.49 5.77 -14.24
N ARG A 63 -12.23 6.88 -14.02
CA ARG A 63 -13.70 6.86 -14.01
C ARG A 63 -14.29 6.66 -15.39
N SER A 64 -13.77 7.34 -16.42
CA SER A 64 -14.26 7.18 -17.79
C SER A 64 -13.95 5.79 -18.34
N GLY A 65 -12.75 5.29 -18.12
CA GLY A 65 -12.34 3.93 -18.49
C GLY A 65 -13.16 2.86 -17.76
N ALA A 66 -13.38 3.02 -16.44
CA ALA A 66 -14.22 2.10 -15.68
C ALA A 66 -15.67 2.11 -16.18
N LEU A 67 -16.27 3.27 -16.43
CA LEU A 67 -17.63 3.37 -16.94
C LEU A 67 -17.75 2.69 -18.32
N PHE A 68 -16.83 3.00 -19.23
CA PHE A 68 -16.81 2.38 -20.56
C PHE A 68 -16.66 0.86 -20.47
N GLY A 69 -15.68 0.38 -19.69
CA GLY A 69 -15.46 -1.05 -19.48
C GLY A 69 -16.67 -1.75 -18.86
N LEU A 70 -17.33 -1.13 -17.88
CA LEU A 70 -18.55 -1.66 -17.27
C LEU A 70 -19.70 -1.75 -18.27
N LEU A 71 -19.90 -0.75 -19.12
CA LEU A 71 -20.96 -0.78 -20.13
C LEU A 71 -20.71 -1.90 -21.15
N VAL A 72 -19.50 -1.98 -21.69
CA VAL A 72 -19.12 -2.99 -22.69
C VAL A 72 -19.17 -4.41 -22.11
N LEU A 73 -18.70 -4.61 -20.87
CA LEU A 73 -18.64 -5.93 -20.24
C LEU A 73 -19.92 -6.30 -19.47
N SER A 74 -20.88 -5.38 -19.31
CA SER A 74 -22.12 -5.63 -18.57
C SER A 74 -22.90 -6.88 -19.00
N PRO A 75 -23.09 -7.20 -20.31
CA PRO A 75 -23.82 -8.41 -20.68
C PRO A 75 -23.09 -9.69 -20.22
N LEU A 76 -21.76 -9.71 -20.35
CA LEU A 76 -20.94 -10.84 -19.90
C LEU A 76 -20.96 -10.97 -18.37
N LEU A 77 -20.77 -9.87 -17.64
CA LEU A 77 -20.81 -9.86 -16.18
C LEU A 77 -22.18 -10.27 -15.65
N LEU A 78 -23.27 -9.90 -16.34
CA LEU A 78 -24.62 -10.34 -16.01
C LEU A 78 -24.78 -11.85 -16.21
N ALA A 79 -24.30 -12.40 -17.33
CA ALA A 79 -24.33 -13.85 -17.56
C ALA A 79 -23.59 -14.61 -16.46
N VAL A 80 -22.39 -14.15 -16.08
CA VAL A 80 -21.61 -14.74 -14.97
C VAL A 80 -22.36 -14.63 -13.64
N ALA A 81 -22.96 -13.47 -13.35
CA ALA A 81 -23.75 -13.26 -12.14
C ALA A 81 -24.94 -14.23 -12.04
N LEU A 82 -25.64 -14.48 -13.16
CA LEU A 82 -26.73 -15.45 -13.23
C LEU A 82 -26.21 -16.88 -13.04
N CYS A 83 -25.10 -17.26 -13.67
CA CYS A 83 -24.48 -18.57 -13.47
C CYS A 83 -24.16 -18.81 -11.99
N VAL A 84 -23.50 -17.86 -11.32
CA VAL A 84 -23.18 -17.97 -9.89
C VAL A 84 -24.45 -18.09 -9.05
N ARG A 85 -25.49 -17.30 -9.36
CA ARG A 85 -26.76 -17.33 -8.61
C ARG A 85 -27.47 -18.68 -8.73
N PHE A 86 -27.42 -19.32 -9.88
CA PHE A 86 -28.08 -20.60 -10.11
C PHE A 86 -27.22 -21.81 -9.75
N SER A 87 -25.89 -21.67 -9.72
CA SER A 87 -24.96 -22.76 -9.39
C SER A 87 -24.50 -22.77 -7.93
N SER A 88 -24.73 -21.70 -7.16
CA SER A 88 -24.24 -21.56 -5.78
C SER A 88 -25.31 -20.99 -4.84
N ARG A 89 -25.25 -21.41 -3.56
CA ARG A 89 -26.05 -20.82 -2.47
C ARG A 89 -25.50 -19.47 -1.98
N GLY A 90 -24.28 -19.10 -2.39
CA GLY A 90 -23.59 -17.89 -1.94
C GLY A 90 -23.98 -16.62 -2.72
N PRO A 91 -23.60 -15.44 -2.20
CA PRO A 91 -23.83 -14.18 -2.91
C PRO A 91 -22.95 -14.07 -4.17
N VAL A 92 -23.43 -13.29 -5.15
CA VAL A 92 -22.68 -13.03 -6.40
C VAL A 92 -21.40 -12.23 -6.16
N PHE A 93 -21.42 -11.30 -5.21
CA PHE A 93 -20.27 -10.44 -4.89
C PHE A 93 -19.63 -10.84 -3.56
N HIS A 94 -18.31 -10.97 -3.58
CA HIS A 94 -17.47 -11.07 -2.39
C HIS A 94 -16.84 -9.71 -2.07
N ARG A 95 -16.86 -9.30 -0.80
CA ARG A 95 -16.26 -8.04 -0.34
C ARG A 95 -15.07 -8.33 0.56
N GLN A 96 -13.88 -7.95 0.12
CA GLN A 96 -12.66 -8.05 0.90
C GLN A 96 -12.20 -6.65 1.33
N VAL A 97 -11.93 -6.47 2.62
CA VAL A 97 -11.38 -5.21 3.14
C VAL A 97 -9.95 -5.00 2.62
N ARG A 98 -9.69 -3.80 2.10
CA ARG A 98 -8.39 -3.35 1.61
C ARG A 98 -8.08 -1.98 2.22
N GLN A 99 -6.80 -1.63 2.31
CA GLN A 99 -6.43 -0.26 2.69
C GLN A 99 -6.69 0.67 1.50
N GLY A 100 -7.69 1.54 1.61
CA GLY A 100 -8.03 2.52 0.58
C GLY A 100 -7.43 3.91 0.83
N GLN A 101 -7.99 4.92 0.17
CA GLN A 101 -7.48 6.28 0.24
C GLN A 101 -7.65 6.86 1.66
N HIS A 102 -6.60 7.48 2.19
CA HIS A 102 -6.58 8.02 3.56
C HIS A 102 -6.84 6.95 4.64
N ASN A 103 -6.43 5.71 4.37
CA ASN A 103 -6.61 4.57 5.26
C ASN A 103 -8.08 4.28 5.59
N ARG A 104 -8.98 4.60 4.65
CA ARG A 104 -10.40 4.23 4.71
C ARG A 104 -10.63 3.00 3.81
N PRO A 105 -11.37 1.99 4.29
CA PRO A 105 -11.65 0.78 3.51
C PRO A 105 -12.54 1.05 2.29
#